data_AF-A0A225WSK0-F1
#
_entry.id   AF-A0A225WSK0-F1
#
_cell.length_a   1.000
_cell.length_b   1.000
_cell.length_c   1.000
_cell.angle_alpha   90.00
_cell.angle_beta   90.00
_cell.angle_gamma   90.00
#
_symmetry.space_group_name_H-M   'P 1'
#
loop_
_entity.id
_entity.type
_entity.pdbx_description
1 polymer ?
#
loop_
_entity_poly.entity_id
_entity_poly.type
_entity_poly.pdbx_seq_one_letter_code
_entity_poly.pdbx_strand_id
1 'polypeptide(L)' 'MIGGMTLAMSIWVDYGSNMTWLDSYTGDDPKFPGAMRGNCPKTGGDPESVFHESPDATVKFMNIRSGDFGSMY' A
#
# COMPACT_ATOMS: atom_id res chain seq x y z
N MET A 1 9.77 7.35 20.10
CA MET A 1 8.77 6.31 20.38
C MET A 1 9.05 5.75 21.76
N ILE A 2 8.06 5.66 22.64
CA ILE A 2 8.20 5.08 23.98
C ILE A 2 7.51 3.71 23.91
N GLY A 3 8.28 2.63 24.10
CA GLY A 3 7.81 1.25 23.96
C GLY A 3 8.49 0.50 22.81
N GLY A 4 8.74 -0.80 23.02
CA GLY A 4 9.24 -1.68 21.96
C GLY A 4 8.19 -1.89 20.88
N MET A 5 8.63 -2.06 19.65
CA MET A 5 7.76 -2.29 18.49
C MET A 5 8.17 -3.56 17.75
N THR A 6 7.22 -4.16 17.04
CA THR A 6 7.45 -5.32 16.18
C THR A 6 7.43 -4.89 14.72
N LEU A 7 8.39 -5.37 13.92
CA LEU A 7 8.39 -5.20 12.47
C LEU A 7 7.41 -6.21 11.85
N ALA A 8 6.36 -5.72 11.19
CA ALA A 8 5.43 -6.52 10.41
C ALA A 8 5.68 -6.31 8.91
N MET A 9 5.70 -7.39 8.13
CA MET A 9 5.87 -7.38 6.68
C MET A 9 4.73 -8.17 6.04
N SER A 10 4.03 -7.59 5.07
CA SER A 10 2.86 -8.21 4.44
C SER A 10 2.67 -7.76 2.99
N ILE A 11 1.90 -8.56 2.25
CA ILE A 11 1.30 -8.23 0.95
C ILE A 11 -0.18 -8.61 1.05
N TRP A 12 -1.08 -7.75 0.60
CA TRP A 12 -2.52 -7.94 0.80
C TRP A 12 -3.34 -7.09 -0.19
N VAL A 13 -4.60 -7.51 -0.39
CA VAL A 13 -5.64 -6.76 -1.09
C VAL A 13 -6.67 -6.26 -0.09
N ASP A 14 -7.33 -5.14 -0.41
CA ASP A 14 -8.27 -4.49 0.50
C ASP A 14 -9.73 -4.73 0.10
N TYR A 15 -10.44 -5.57 0.86
CA TYR A 15 -11.87 -5.81 0.67
C TYR A 15 -12.77 -4.65 1.11
N GLY A 16 -12.25 -3.68 1.87
CA GLY A 16 -13.04 -2.55 2.36
C GLY A 16 -13.15 -1.42 1.34
N SER A 17 -12.06 -1.11 0.65
CA SER A 17 -12.00 0.04 -0.26
C SER A 17 -11.11 -0.15 -1.48
N ASN A 18 -10.78 -1.39 -1.84
CA ASN A 18 -10.07 -1.74 -3.08
C ASN A 18 -8.74 -0.99 -3.24
N MET A 19 -8.07 -0.68 -2.12
CA MET A 19 -6.82 0.07 -2.08
C MET A 19 -6.92 1.53 -2.58
N THR A 20 -8.13 2.03 -2.85
CA THR A 20 -8.36 3.37 -3.42
C THR A 20 -7.89 4.51 -2.51
N TRP A 21 -7.78 4.27 -1.20
CA TRP A 21 -7.22 5.21 -0.24
C TRP A 21 -5.70 5.34 -0.32
N LEU A 22 -5.02 4.44 -1.03
CA LEU A 22 -3.56 4.43 -1.19
C LEU A 22 -3.15 4.83 -2.61
N ASP A 23 -3.74 4.23 -3.64
CA ASP A 23 -3.27 4.35 -5.03
C ASP A 23 -4.25 5.04 -5.98
N SER A 24 -5.40 5.49 -5.48
CA SER A 24 -6.44 6.18 -6.23
C SER A 24 -7.08 7.30 -5.40
N TYR A 25 -8.40 7.50 -5.50
CA TYR A 25 -9.17 8.40 -4.67
C TYR A 25 -10.47 7.75 -4.18
N THR A 26 -10.83 8.03 -2.93
CA THR A 26 -12.06 7.55 -2.29
C THR A 26 -13.04 8.72 -2.14
N GLY A 27 -14.33 8.48 -2.38
CA GLY A 27 -15.37 9.51 -2.25
C GLY A 27 -15.44 10.47 -3.46
N ASP A 28 -15.58 11.76 -3.16
CA ASP A 28 -15.90 12.84 -4.12
C ASP A 28 -14.66 13.60 -4.65
N ASP A 29 -14.90 14.65 -5.44
CA ASP A 29 -13.97 15.33 -6.38
C ASP A 29 -12.46 15.18 -6.09
N PRO A 30 -11.70 14.47 -6.95
CA PRO A 30 -10.26 14.27 -6.77
C PRO A 30 -9.44 15.57 -6.84
N LYS A 31 -10.05 16.70 -7.23
CA LYS A 31 -9.39 18.02 -7.23
C LYS A 31 -9.18 18.59 -5.84
N PHE A 32 -9.88 18.09 -4.82
CA PHE A 32 -9.64 18.55 -3.46
C PHE A 32 -8.26 18.08 -2.97
N PRO A 33 -7.49 18.95 -2.29
CA PRO A 33 -6.19 18.58 -1.74
C PRO A 33 -6.28 17.33 -0.85
N GLY A 34 -5.48 16.30 -1.15
CA GLY A 34 -5.43 15.03 -0.41
C GLY A 34 -6.46 13.97 -0.83
N ALA A 35 -7.35 14.27 -1.79
CA ALA A 35 -8.28 13.29 -2.34
C ALA A 35 -7.58 12.29 -3.27
N MET A 36 -6.78 12.79 -4.23
CA MET A 36 -5.98 11.97 -5.13
C MET A 36 -4.70 11.47 -4.45
N ARG A 37 -4.55 10.15 -4.26
CA ARG A 37 -3.35 9.49 -3.68
C ARG A 37 -2.52 8.71 -4.70
N GLY A 38 -3.07 8.42 -5.88
CA GLY A 38 -2.33 7.83 -6.98
C GLY A 38 -3.11 7.88 -8.29
N ASN A 39 -2.55 7.31 -9.35
CA ASN A 39 -3.12 7.34 -10.69
C ASN A 39 -3.85 6.04 -11.08
N CYS A 40 -4.03 5.09 -10.15
CA CYS A 40 -4.77 3.87 -10.44
C CYS A 40 -6.27 4.18 -10.66
N PRO A 41 -6.95 3.45 -11.56
CA PRO A 41 -8.37 3.67 -11.83
C PRO A 41 -9.24 3.49 -10.58
N LYS A 42 -10.28 4.34 -10.39
CA LYS A 42 -11.22 4.22 -9.26
C LYS A 42 -11.95 2.88 -9.21
N THR A 43 -12.14 2.25 -10.37
CA THR A 43 -12.81 0.94 -10.49
C THR A 43 -11.83 -0.24 -10.41
N GLY A 44 -10.53 0.00 -10.17
CA GLY A 44 -9.53 -1.04 -9.99
C GLY A 44 -9.41 -1.51 -8.54
N GLY A 45 -8.51 -2.48 -8.31
CA GLY A 45 -8.18 -2.96 -6.96
C GLY A 45 -9.22 -3.86 -6.31
N ASP A 46 -10.27 -4.26 -7.04
CA ASP A 46 -11.20 -5.29 -6.59
C ASP A 46 -10.44 -6.61 -6.32
N PRO A 47 -10.59 -7.24 -5.14
CA PRO A 47 -9.81 -8.41 -4.78
C PRO A 47 -9.84 -9.55 -5.80
N GLU A 48 -11.03 -9.86 -6.32
CA GLU A 48 -11.17 -10.97 -7.28
C GLU A 48 -10.51 -10.63 -8.60
N SER A 49 -10.67 -9.39 -9.09
CA SER A 49 -9.99 -8.95 -10.32
C SER A 49 -8.47 -8.99 -10.14
N VAL A 50 -7.95 -8.53 -9.00
CA VAL A 50 -6.50 -8.52 -8.72
C VAL A 50 -5.94 -9.93 -8.67
N PHE A 51 -6.62 -10.88 -8.01
CA PHE A 51 -6.16 -12.28 -7.99
C PHE A 51 -6.19 -12.94 -9.37
N HIS A 52 -7.18 -12.61 -10.20
CA HIS A 52 -7.26 -13.13 -11.57
C HIS A 52 -6.20 -12.52 -12.51
N GLU A 53 -5.96 -11.21 -12.40
CA GLU A 53 -5.05 -10.47 -13.29
C GLU A 53 -3.59 -10.64 -12.88
N SER A 54 -3.31 -10.75 -11.58
CA SER A 54 -1.95 -10.83 -11.02
C SER A 54 -1.79 -11.97 -10.02
N PRO A 55 -2.03 -13.24 -10.42
CA PRO A 55 -1.96 -14.39 -9.51
C PRO A 55 -0.54 -14.63 -8.96
N ASP A 56 0.48 -14.25 -9.73
CA ASP A 56 1.89 -14.43 -9.37
C ASP A 56 2.50 -13.21 -8.65
N ALA A 57 1.65 -12.27 -8.19
CA ALA A 57 2.11 -11.09 -7.46
C ALA A 57 2.90 -11.50 -6.21
N THR A 58 4.14 -11.01 -6.10
CA THR A 58 5.04 -11.35 -4.99
C THR A 58 5.86 -10.15 -4.57
N VAL A 59 6.27 -10.13 -3.30
CA VAL A 59 7.16 -9.12 -2.73
C VAL A 59 8.35 -9.80 -2.06
N LYS A 60 9.55 -9.24 -2.24
CA LYS A 60 10.78 -9.72 -1.63
C LYS A 60 11.38 -8.64 -0.73
N PHE A 61 11.24 -8.82 0.59
CA PHE A 61 11.88 -7.96 1.58
C PHE A 61 13.34 -8.37 1.78
N MET A 62 14.29 -7.46 1.58
CA MET A 62 15.73 -7.73 1.67
C MET A 62 16.48 -6.56 2.30
N ASN A 63 17.71 -6.81 2.76
CA ASN A 63 18.59 -5.80 3.37
C ASN A 63 17.96 -5.08 4.57
N ILE A 64 17.24 -5.82 5.42
CA ILE A 64 16.63 -5.28 6.63
C ILE A 64 17.73 -4.87 7.61
N ARG A 65 17.75 -3.58 7.93
CA ARG A 65 18.77 -2.94 8.76
C ARG A 65 18.12 -1.96 9.73
N SER A 66 18.61 -1.91 10.97
CA SER A 66 18.14 -0.99 12.01
C SER A 66 19.33 -0.48 12.82
N GLY A 67 19.40 0.84 12.99
CA GLY A 67 20.39 1.50 13.83
C GLY A 67 20.33 3.01 13.64
N ASP A 68 21.39 3.69 14.06
CA ASP A 68 21.42 5.14 14.17
C ASP A 68 21.34 5.87 12.82
N PHE A 69 21.02 7.16 12.88
CA PHE A 69 20.96 8.02 11.70
C PHE A 69 22.29 7.98 10.94
N GLY A 70 22.22 7.61 9.67
CA GLY A 70 23.39 7.55 8.79
C GLY A 70 24.18 6.24 8.82
N SER A 71 23.66 5.15 9.38
CA SER A 71 24.42 3.90 9.54
C SER A 71 24.02 2.74 8.62
N MET A 72 22.97 2.91 7.80
CA MET A 72 22.26 1.77 7.17
C MET A 72 22.12 1.82 5.65
N TYR A 73 22.74 2.79 4.98
CA TYR A 73 22.80 2.89 3.51
C TYR A 73 23.89 2.02 2.88
#